data_AF-A0A6L3V852-F1
#
_entry.id   AF-A0A6L3V852-F1
#
_cell.length_a   1.000
_cell.length_b   1.000
_cell.length_c   1.000
_cell.angle_alpha   90.00
_cell.angle_beta   90.00
_cell.angle_gamma   90.00
#
_symmetry.space_group_name_H-M   'P 1'
#
loop_
_entity.id
_entity.type
_entity.pdbx_description
1 polymer ?
#
loop_
_entity_poly.entity_id
_entity_poly.type
_entity_poly.pdbx_seq_one_letter_code
_entity_poly.pdbx_strand_id
1 'polypeptide(L)'
;MYLNIFFAVLIGGLVGVAGHIKKEGRIIKPRKTKKFIYLGFLEEVILGGLTAACLVIFSAPDSALKVIALSIIAGFGGDSLLRFLELVKTRQKDE
;
A
#
# COMPACT_ATOMS: atom_id res chain seq x y z
N MET A 1 20.89 4.54 -2.78
CA MET A 1 19.74 5.09 -2.03
C MET A 1 18.58 5.48 -2.96
N TYR A 2 18.69 6.51 -3.81
CA TYR A 2 17.59 6.94 -4.69
C TYR A 2 17.03 5.85 -5.61
N LEU A 3 17.91 5.01 -6.18
CA LEU A 3 17.50 3.86 -6.98
C LEU A 3 16.67 2.84 -6.17
N ASN A 4 17.05 2.61 -4.91
CA ASN A 4 16.32 1.71 -4.01
C ASN A 4 14.93 2.28 -3.69
N ILE A 5 14.83 3.59 -3.47
CA ILE A 5 13.55 4.27 -3.23
C ILE A 5 12.66 4.17 -4.48
N PHE A 6 13.22 4.41 -5.66
CA PHE A 6 12.48 4.29 -6.92
C PHE A 6 11.93 2.87 -7.12
N PHE A 7 12.77 1.84 -6.93
CA PHE A 7 12.31 0.45 -6.99
C PHE A 7 11.29 0.12 -5.89
N ALA A 8 11.44 0.69 -4.69
CA ALA A 8 10.49 0.48 -3.61
C ALA A 8 9.10 1.04 -3.96
N VAL A 9 9.04 2.25 -4.51
CA VAL A 9 7.78 2.85 -4.98
C VAL A 9 7.13 2.00 -6.07
N LEU A 10 7.91 1.52 -7.04
CA LEU A 10 7.40 0.68 -8.13
C LEU A 10 6.87 -0.66 -7.60
N ILE A 11 7.64 -1.36 -6.77
CA ILE A 11 7.26 -2.66 -6.23
C ILE A 11 6.06 -2.51 -5.28
N GLY A 12 6.11 -1.54 -4.36
CA GLY A 12 5.02 -1.24 -3.45
C GLY A 12 3.74 -0.84 -4.18
N GLY A 13 3.87 -0.06 -5.26
CA GLY A 13 2.74 0.32 -6.10
C GLY A 13 2.12 -0.85 -6.85
N LEU A 14 2.93 -1.75 -7.42
CA LEU A 14 2.45 -2.98 -8.08
C LEU A 14 1.75 -3.90 -7.07
N VAL A 15 2.29 -4.01 -5.86
CA VAL A 15 1.65 -4.76 -4.77
C VAL A 15 0.32 -4.11 -4.38
N GLY A 16 0.24 -2.77 -4.37
CA GLY A 16 -1.03 -2.04 -4.21
C GLY A 16 -2.06 -2.38 -5.29
N VAL A 17 -1.65 -2.51 -6.55
CA VAL A 17 -2.56 -2.99 -7.63
C VAL A 17 -3.07 -4.41 -7.30
N ALA A 18 -2.17 -5.31 -6.91
CA ALA A 18 -2.53 -6.69 -6.59
C ALA A 18 -3.47 -6.76 -5.37
N GLY A 19 -3.23 -5.93 -4.36
CA GLY A 19 -4.11 -5.76 -3.19
C GLY A 19 -5.52 -5.34 -3.60
N HIS A 20 -5.62 -4.35 -4.48
CA HIS A 20 -6.90 -3.85 -4.97
C HIS A 20 -7.69 -4.91 -5.73
N ILE A 21 -7.02 -5.63 -6.65
CA ILE A 21 -7.64 -6.72 -7.40
C ILE A 21 -8.11 -7.84 -6.46
N LYS A 22 -7.31 -8.18 -5.45
CA LYS A 22 -7.67 -9.19 -4.45
C LYS A 22 -8.90 -8.79 -3.63
N LYS A 23 -9.05 -7.49 -3.31
CA LYS A 23 -10.15 -6.95 -2.51
C LYS A 23 -11.45 -6.85 -3.31
N GLU A 24 -11.38 -6.28 -4.51
CA GLU A 24 -12.56 -5.89 -5.29
C GLU A 24 -12.90 -6.88 -6.41
N GLY A 25 -12.00 -7.83 -6.73
CA GLY A 25 -12.13 -8.79 -7.83
C GLY A 25 -12.01 -8.16 -9.23
N ARG A 26 -11.80 -6.85 -9.32
CA ARG A 26 -11.68 -6.07 -10.56
C ARG A 26 -10.94 -4.75 -10.28
N ILE A 27 -10.36 -4.16 -11.32
CA ILE A 27 -9.73 -2.84 -11.21
C ILE A 27 -10.81 -1.76 -11.27
N ILE A 28 -11.06 -1.08 -10.16
CA ILE A 28 -11.99 0.05 -10.10
C ILE A 28 -11.27 1.32 -10.54
N LYS A 29 -11.58 1.79 -11.75
CA LYS A 29 -11.02 3.04 -12.28
C LYS A 29 -11.42 4.24 -11.41
N PRO A 30 -10.54 5.26 -11.30
CA PRO A 30 -10.86 6.50 -10.63
C PRO A 30 -12.09 7.16 -11.27
N ARG A 31 -13.02 7.66 -10.46
CA ARG A 31 -14.21 8.37 -10.91
C ARG A 31 -14.31 9.71 -10.20
N LYS A 32 -14.51 10.78 -10.97
CA LYS A 32 -14.89 12.08 -10.40
C LYS A 32 -16.41 12.15 -10.30
N THR A 33 -16.91 12.43 -9.10
CA THR A 33 -18.30 12.81 -8.85
C THR A 33 -18.38 14.33 -8.69
N LYS A 34 -19.59 14.92 -8.74
CA LYS A 34 -19.77 16.38 -8.60
C LYS A 34 -19.23 16.98 -7.30
N LYS A 35 -19.02 16.16 -6.25
CA LYS A 35 -18.52 16.59 -4.93
C LYS A 35 -17.18 15.99 -4.53
N PHE A 36 -16.82 14.78 -4.99
CA PHE A 36 -15.62 14.06 -4.55
C PHE A 36 -14.91 13.30 -5.68
N ILE A 37 -13.59 13.11 -5.53
CA ILE A 37 -12.77 12.26 -6.41
C ILE A 37 -12.63 10.90 -5.73
N TYR A 38 -13.21 9.86 -6.33
CA TYR A 38 -13.01 8.48 -5.90
C TYR A 38 -11.80 7.93 -6.66
N LEU A 39 -10.67 7.76 -5.98
CA LEU A 39 -9.41 7.34 -6.63
C LEU A 39 -9.43 5.85 -7.02
N GLY A 40 -10.23 5.01 -6.35
CA GLY A 40 -10.33 3.59 -6.67
C GLY A 40 -8.96 2.92 -6.54
N PHE A 41 -8.54 2.17 -7.57
CA PHE A 41 -7.26 1.44 -7.54
C PHE A 41 -6.05 2.36 -7.34
N LEU A 42 -6.11 3.63 -7.78
CA LEU A 42 -4.98 4.55 -7.64
C LEU A 42 -4.64 4.85 -6.18
N GLU A 43 -5.62 4.84 -5.29
CA GLU A 43 -5.40 5.07 -3.87
C GLU A 43 -4.49 4.00 -3.28
N GLU A 44 -4.81 2.73 -3.53
CA GLU A 44 -4.04 1.58 -3.03
C GLU A 44 -2.64 1.51 -3.64
N VAL A 45 -2.48 1.89 -4.92
CA VAL A 45 -1.17 1.98 -5.57
C VAL A 45 -0.30 3.06 -4.94
N ILE A 46 -0.86 4.26 -4.71
CA ILE A 46 -0.13 5.37 -4.10
C ILE A 46 0.25 5.01 -2.67
N LEU A 47 -0.68 4.50 -1.87
CA LEU A 47 -0.43 4.07 -0.49
C LEU A 47 0.61 2.94 -0.41
N GLY A 48 0.52 1.93 -1.28
CA GLY A 48 1.49 0.84 -1.33
C GLY A 48 2.90 1.33 -1.66
N GLY A 49 3.02 2.18 -2.68
CA GLY A 49 4.30 2.79 -3.06
C GLY A 49 4.88 3.71 -1.99
N LEU A 50 4.04 4.53 -1.35
CA LEU A 50 4.45 5.46 -0.29
C LEU A 50 4.96 4.70 0.94
N THR A 51 4.23 3.66 1.36
CA THR A 51 4.60 2.83 2.52
C THR A 51 5.93 2.11 2.27
N ALA A 52 6.10 1.55 1.07
CA ALA A 52 7.35 0.90 0.67
C ALA A 52 8.53 1.88 0.65
N ALA A 53 8.33 3.09 0.10
CA ALA A 53 9.35 4.13 0.09
C ALA A 53 9.76 4.54 1.52
N CYS A 54 8.79 4.82 2.39
CA CYS A 54 9.05 5.16 3.79
C CYS A 54 9.83 4.04 4.50
N LEU A 55 9.42 2.78 4.31
CA LEU A 55 10.09 1.66 4.95
C LEU A 55 11.52 1.48 4.46
N VAL A 56 11.77 1.62 3.16
CA VAL A 56 13.13 1.51 2.58
C VAL A 56 14.02 2.69 2.99
N ILE A 57 13.48 3.91 3.11
CA ILE A 57 14.21 5.06 3.65
C ILE A 57 14.61 4.80 5.10
N PHE A 58 13.66 4.33 5.92
CA PHE A 58 13.89 4.11 7.35
C PHE A 58 14.85 2.96 7.64
N SER A 59 14.74 1.87 6.89
CA SER A 59 15.56 0.66 7.10
C SER A 59 16.93 0.71 6.44
N ALA A 60 17.17 1.68 5.55
CA ALA A 60 18.42 1.89 4.82
C ALA A 60 19.09 0.58 4.32
N PRO A 61 18.37 -0.27 3.56
CA PRO A 61 18.83 -1.61 3.23
C PRO A 61 20.06 -1.59 2.32
N ASP A 62 20.97 -2.48 2.67
CA ASP A 62 22.30 -2.73 2.12
C ASP A 62 22.30 -3.72 0.94
N SER A 63 21.16 -4.38 0.66
CA SER A 63 21.02 -5.36 -0.43
C SER A 63 19.73 -5.15 -1.22
N ALA A 64 19.80 -5.38 -2.54
CA ALA A 64 18.65 -5.30 -3.43
C ALA A 64 17.53 -6.28 -3.05
N LEU A 65 17.87 -7.48 -2.55
CA LEU A 65 16.88 -8.45 -2.09
C LEU A 65 16.10 -7.93 -0.87
N LYS A 66 16.78 -7.23 0.06
CA LYS A 66 16.14 -6.59 1.21
C LYS A 66 15.17 -5.51 0.76
N VAL A 67 15.57 -4.68 -0.22
CA VAL A 67 14.69 -3.64 -0.81
C VAL A 67 13.41 -4.28 -1.36
N ILE A 68 13.53 -5.37 -2.14
CA ILE A 68 12.38 -6.07 -2.73
C ILE A 68 11.47 -6.63 -1.65
N ALA A 69 12.03 -7.40 -0.70
CA ALA A 69 11.26 -8.03 0.37
C ALA A 69 10.52 -7.01 1.23
N LEU A 70 11.23 -5.96 1.68
CA LEU A 70 10.64 -4.89 2.48
C LEU A 70 9.53 -4.16 1.71
N SER A 71 9.72 -3.89 0.43
CA SER A 71 8.71 -3.20 -0.38
C SER A 71 7.43 -4.03 -0.56
N ILE A 72 7.56 -5.35 -0.72
CA ILE A 72 6.40 -6.27 -0.78
C ILE A 72 5.67 -6.31 0.56
N ILE A 73 6.42 -6.46 1.66
CA ILE A 73 5.86 -6.50 3.02
C ILE A 73 5.16 -5.18 3.35
N ALA A 74 5.76 -4.04 3.04
CA ALA A 74 5.12 -2.74 3.25
C ALA A 74 3.86 -2.56 2.40
N GLY A 75 3.92 -2.94 1.12
CA GLY A 75 2.79 -2.85 0.19
C GLY A 75 1.58 -3.66 0.63
N PHE A 76 1.77 -4.88 1.13
CA PHE A 76 0.68 -5.71 1.67
C PHE A 76 0.32 -5.38 3.14
N GLY A 77 1.34 -5.06 3.92
CA GLY A 77 1.26 -4.85 5.36
C GLY A 77 0.49 -3.60 5.74
N GLY A 78 0.60 -2.52 4.94
CA GLY A 78 -0.18 -1.31 5.16
C GLY A 78 -1.69 -1.56 5.15
N ASP A 79 -2.21 -2.22 4.12
CA ASP A 79 -3.65 -2.50 4.00
C ASP A 79 -4.13 -3.54 5.04
N SER A 80 -3.33 -4.57 5.29
CA SER A 80 -3.66 -5.60 6.29
C SER A 80 -3.67 -5.06 7.72
N LEU A 81 -2.75 -4.15 8.05
CA LEU A 81 -2.67 -3.51 9.36
C LEU A 81 -3.84 -2.55 9.58
N LEU A 82 -4.22 -1.76 8.58
CA LEU A 82 -5.38 -0.85 8.67
C LEU A 82 -6.67 -1.63 8.94
N ARG A 83 -6.91 -2.73 8.21
CA ARG A 83 -8.07 -3.60 8.45
C ARG A 83 -8.07 -4.22 9.84
N PHE A 84 -6.90 -4.64 10.33
CA PHE A 84 -6.77 -5.17 11.69
C PHE A 84 -7.12 -4.10 12.74
N LEU A 85 -6.63 -2.87 12.59
CA LEU A 85 -6.94 -1.77 13.50
C LEU A 85 -8.43 -1.39 13.46
N GLU A 86 -9.05 -1.43 12.27
CA GLU A 86 -10.48 -1.19 12.12
C GLU A 86 -11.32 -2.25 12.86
N LEU A 87 -10.95 -3.53 12.75
CA LEU A 87 -11.57 -4.63 13.49
C LEU A 87 -11.46 -4.48 15.01
N VAL A 88 -10.28 -4.09 15.52
CA VAL A 88 -10.06 -3.84 16.95
C VAL A 88 -10.94 -2.68 17.43
N LYS A 89 -11.02 -1.61 16.65
CA LYS A 89 -11.84 -0.43 16.98
C LYS A 89 -13.33 -0.75 17.04
N THR A 90 -13.86 -1.58 16.12
CA THR A 90 -15.26 -2.02 16.19
C THR A 90 -15.53 -2.85 17.44
N ARG A 91 -14.60 -3.72 17.84
CA ARG A 91 -14.76 -4.56 19.05
C ARG A 91 -14.88 -3.75 20.33
N GLN A 92 -14.13 -2.65 20.44
CA GLN A 92 -14.21 -1.74 21.60
C GLN A 92 -15.48 -0.90 21.66
N LYS A 93 -16.25 -0.83 20.58
CA LYS A 93 -17.49 -0.05 20.51
C LYS A 93 -18.73 -0.88 20.87
N ASP A 94 -18.58 -2.20 20.86
CA ASP A 94 -19.62 -3.18 21.18
C ASP A 94 -19.50 -3.71 22.62
N GLU A 95 -18.49 -3.27 23.38
CA GLU A 95 -18.31 -3.43 24.84
C GLU A 95 -18.66 -2.14 25.58
#